data_AF-A0A8H9L100-F1
#
_entry.id   AF-A0A8H9L100-F1
#
_cell.length_a   1.000
_cell.length_b   1.000
_cell.length_c   1.000
_cell.angle_alpha   90.00
_cell.angle_beta   90.00
_cell.angle_gamma   90.00
#
_symmetry.space_group_name_H-M   'P 1'
#
loop_
_entity.id
_entity.type
_entity.pdbx_description
1 polymer ?
#
loop_
_entity_poly.entity_id
_entity_poly.type
_entity_poly.pdbx_seq_one_letter_code
_entity_poly.pdbx_strand_id
1 'polypeptide(L)'
;MRRPTFTRSRARGAAGVALTAIFAAAAVGLAGPAASASVADPDVPPGETASYKITHLSNQPKNGALQGTGSDIAFQGKYAYAGNYDGFTVYDLSDPTDPEQVVQVYCPGSQNDVSVYKNILVLSTDSSRSDDSCSSTSMPATEKDAWEGIKVWDISNPLSPRYVKSIETECGSHTHSLAPSKNGKDVYAYVSSYSPNATFPDCQPPHDFISIVKIPVKQPTKATLVSTPVLFPDGGYEGDPDRSASTTSGCHDITTYAKYDLAAGACMGDGILMDIKDRERPKVIAQVRDTENFAFWHSATFNNDATKVVFTDELGGGGLATCTGEFAPELGANGIYDIKKGKGKHGKTELKFQSYYKIPRINTENENCVAHNGSLIPVKGKDIMVQSWYQGGVSVFDFTDSKRPRELAWFDRGEGVSSGGTWSTYYYNGYAYSNDLGIGFDTFDIDDSIDGKAGKVKLKSLNPQMQEKF
;
A
#
# COMPACT_ATOMS: atom_id res chain seq x y z
N MET A 1 -31.82 11.79 5.73
CA MET A 1 -31.11 12.87 6.46
C MET A 1 -30.27 13.62 5.44
N ARG A 2 -30.31 14.96 5.45
CA ARG A 2 -29.71 15.81 4.40
C ARG A 2 -28.19 15.89 4.60
N ARG A 3 -27.42 15.52 3.57
CA ARG A 3 -25.95 15.69 3.49
C ARG A 3 -25.57 17.19 3.47
N PRO A 4 -24.46 17.61 4.08
CA PRO A 4 -23.94 18.95 3.89
C PRO A 4 -23.17 19.03 2.56
N THR A 5 -23.53 19.99 1.73
CA THR A 5 -22.84 20.34 0.48
C THR A 5 -21.65 21.25 0.78
N PHE A 6 -20.44 20.84 0.39
CA PHE A 6 -19.25 21.70 0.44
C PHE A 6 -19.23 22.65 -0.77
N THR A 7 -19.32 23.96 -0.53
CA THR A 7 -19.04 24.99 -1.53
C THR A 7 -17.68 25.64 -1.24
N ARG A 8 -16.66 25.33 -2.05
CA ARG A 8 -15.41 26.10 -2.11
C ARG A 8 -15.66 27.45 -2.80
N SER A 9 -15.41 28.55 -2.11
CA SER A 9 -15.42 29.89 -2.72
C SER A 9 -14.20 30.06 -3.63
N ARG A 10 -14.44 30.36 -4.91
CA ARG A 10 -13.41 30.77 -5.87
C ARG A 10 -13.14 32.27 -5.66
N ALA A 11 -12.03 32.62 -5.03
CA ALA A 11 -11.50 33.98 -5.10
C ALA A 11 -10.79 34.17 -6.45
N ARG A 12 -11.40 34.98 -7.34
CA ARG A 12 -10.74 35.53 -8.52
C ARG A 12 -9.99 36.79 -8.10
N GLY A 13 -8.68 36.83 -8.31
CA GLY A 13 -7.88 38.04 -8.19
C GLY A 13 -8.11 38.98 -9.37
N ALA A 14 -8.30 40.27 -9.08
CA ALA A 14 -8.03 41.38 -9.99
C ALA A 14 -7.68 42.61 -9.14
N ALA A 15 -6.60 43.29 -9.52
CA ALA A 15 -6.04 44.46 -8.84
C ALA A 15 -6.87 45.75 -9.07
N GLY A 16 -6.80 46.69 -8.12
CA GLY A 16 -7.29 48.06 -8.32
C GLY A 16 -7.44 48.86 -7.03
N VAL A 17 -6.75 49.99 -6.95
CA VAL A 17 -6.55 50.88 -5.79
C VAL A 17 -7.67 51.94 -5.63
N ALA A 18 -7.91 52.38 -4.37
CA ALA A 18 -8.28 53.73 -3.90
C ALA A 18 -9.63 53.99 -3.17
N LEU A 19 -9.46 54.56 -1.96
CA LEU A 19 -10.24 55.57 -1.21
C LEU A 19 -11.56 55.26 -0.47
N THR A 20 -11.43 55.17 0.86
CA THR A 20 -12.15 55.86 1.97
C THR A 20 -13.64 56.23 1.83
N ALA A 21 -14.46 55.75 2.78
CA ALA A 21 -15.30 56.57 3.67
C ALA A 21 -15.96 55.74 4.79
N ILE A 22 -16.06 56.34 5.97
CA ILE A 22 -16.58 55.84 7.25
C ILE A 22 -18.11 55.81 7.26
N PHE A 23 -18.74 54.77 7.83
CA PHE A 23 -19.95 54.90 8.65
C PHE A 23 -20.05 53.73 9.65
N ALA A 24 -20.14 54.09 10.94
CA ALA A 24 -20.39 53.19 12.05
C ALA A 24 -21.89 52.88 12.18
N ALA A 25 -22.23 51.62 12.49
CA ALA A 25 -23.46 51.28 13.17
C ALA A 25 -23.22 50.07 14.08
N ALA A 26 -23.35 50.31 15.38
CA ALA A 26 -23.25 49.30 16.42
C ALA A 26 -24.45 48.34 16.37
N ALA A 27 -24.16 47.04 16.38
CA ALA A 27 -25.12 46.01 16.78
C ALA A 27 -24.45 45.17 17.87
N VAL A 28 -24.81 45.46 19.12
CA VAL A 28 -24.46 44.64 20.28
C VAL A 28 -25.36 43.40 20.22
N GLY A 29 -24.85 42.33 19.59
CA GLY A 29 -25.41 41.00 19.69
C GLY A 29 -24.72 40.23 20.80
N LEU A 30 -25.44 39.91 21.86
CA LEU A 30 -25.03 38.95 22.89
C LEU A 30 -24.86 37.56 22.24
N ALA A 31 -23.66 37.26 21.77
CA ALA A 31 -23.24 35.90 21.49
C ALA A 31 -22.89 35.24 22.83
N GLY A 32 -23.81 34.43 23.36
CA GLY A 32 -23.42 33.42 24.35
C GLY A 32 -22.38 32.50 23.72
N PRO A 33 -21.42 31.96 24.50
CA PRO A 33 -20.45 31.03 23.96
C PRO A 33 -21.21 29.85 23.34
N ALA A 34 -21.13 29.70 22.03
CA ALA A 34 -21.41 28.43 21.39
C ALA A 34 -20.46 27.44 22.06
N ALA A 35 -21.01 26.43 22.73
CA ALA A 35 -20.22 25.30 23.17
C ALA A 35 -19.62 24.68 21.91
N SER A 36 -18.34 24.96 21.64
CA SER A 36 -17.54 24.17 20.72
C SER A 36 -17.69 22.73 21.17
N ALA A 37 -18.21 21.86 20.31
CA ALA A 37 -18.09 20.42 20.55
C ALA A 37 -16.59 20.16 20.77
N SER A 38 -16.22 19.70 21.96
CA SER A 38 -14.83 19.37 22.25
C SER A 38 -14.43 18.26 21.28
N VAL A 39 -13.50 18.57 20.37
CA VAL A 39 -12.76 17.53 19.64
C VAL A 39 -12.20 16.59 20.71
N ALA A 40 -12.45 15.29 20.58
CA ALA A 40 -11.93 14.34 21.54
C ALA A 40 -10.40 14.47 21.58
N ASP A 41 -9.82 14.47 22.79
CA ASP A 41 -8.37 14.49 22.93
C ASP A 41 -7.75 13.28 22.23
N PRO A 42 -6.57 13.41 21.58
CA PRO A 42 -5.92 12.29 20.94
C PRO A 42 -5.52 11.23 21.97
N ASP A 43 -5.64 9.95 21.60
CA ASP A 43 -5.26 8.84 22.47
C ASP A 43 -3.74 8.79 22.74
N VAL A 44 -2.94 9.32 21.81
CA VAL A 44 -1.50 9.56 21.99
C VAL A 44 -1.21 11.06 21.84
N PRO A 45 -0.82 11.76 22.92
CA PRO A 45 -0.56 13.20 22.85
C PRO A 45 0.61 13.56 21.89
N PRO A 46 0.62 14.79 21.34
CA PRO A 46 1.73 15.27 20.53
C PRO A 46 3.09 15.14 21.23
N GLY A 47 4.09 14.64 20.51
CA GLY A 47 5.44 14.39 21.04
C GLY A 47 5.57 13.14 21.91
N GLU A 48 4.49 12.39 22.14
CA GLU A 48 4.51 11.15 22.91
C GLU A 48 4.50 9.90 22.01
N THR A 49 4.80 8.75 22.60
CA THR A 49 4.71 7.44 21.95
C THR A 49 4.05 6.49 22.92
N ALA A 50 3.08 5.72 22.44
CA ALA A 50 2.35 4.78 23.26
C ALA A 50 2.12 3.47 22.51
N SER A 51 1.84 2.42 23.28
CA SER A 51 1.58 1.11 22.73
C SER A 51 0.75 0.26 23.67
N TYR A 52 0.04 -0.71 23.11
CA TYR A 52 -0.68 -1.73 23.83
C TYR A 52 -0.37 -3.11 23.23
N LYS A 53 0.20 -4.02 24.04
CA LYS A 53 0.50 -5.42 23.65
C LYS A 53 1.39 -5.60 22.41
N ILE A 54 2.19 -4.59 22.12
CA ILE A 54 3.28 -4.61 21.15
C ILE A 54 4.34 -3.67 21.70
N THR A 55 5.60 -4.07 21.57
CA THR A 55 6.76 -3.32 22.08
C THR A 55 7.60 -2.87 20.91
N HIS A 56 7.90 -1.58 20.82
CA HIS A 56 8.92 -1.08 19.90
C HIS A 56 10.31 -1.43 20.43
N LEU A 57 11.08 -2.17 19.65
CA LEU A 57 12.39 -2.69 20.07
C LEU A 57 13.53 -1.80 19.60
N SER A 58 13.50 -1.42 18.32
CA SER A 58 14.55 -0.63 17.70
C SER A 58 14.02 0.15 16.50
N ASN A 59 14.72 1.24 16.20
CA ASN A 59 14.58 2.01 14.98
C ASN A 59 15.99 2.16 14.37
N GLN A 60 16.14 1.76 13.11
CA GLN A 60 17.33 2.05 12.33
C GLN A 60 17.05 3.31 11.51
N PRO A 61 17.54 4.49 11.95
CA PRO A 61 17.22 5.74 11.29
C PRO A 61 17.81 5.77 9.89
N LYS A 62 17.13 6.50 9.00
CA LYS A 62 17.65 6.76 7.65
C LYS A 62 19.06 7.35 7.74
N ASN A 63 19.96 6.81 6.92
CA ASN A 63 21.35 7.21 6.85
C ASN A 63 21.86 7.04 5.42
N GLY A 64 23.09 7.50 5.15
CA GLY A 64 23.74 7.26 3.86
C GLY A 64 23.00 7.92 2.69
N ALA A 65 22.94 7.22 1.55
CA ALA A 65 22.50 7.80 0.28
C ALA A 65 20.97 7.81 0.08
N LEU A 66 20.23 7.01 0.85
CA LEU A 66 18.78 6.87 0.69
C LEU A 66 18.08 7.74 1.74
N GLN A 67 17.67 8.95 1.32
CA GLN A 67 17.03 9.94 2.19
C GLN A 67 15.55 10.17 1.84
N GLY A 68 15.11 9.69 0.67
CA GLY A 68 13.73 9.73 0.21
C GLY A 68 12.76 8.89 1.05
N THR A 69 11.51 8.83 0.61
CA THR A 69 10.42 8.14 1.32
C THR A 69 10.68 6.63 1.41
N GLY A 70 10.52 6.04 2.60
CA GLY A 70 10.52 4.58 2.75
C GLY A 70 9.29 3.96 2.10
N SER A 71 9.45 2.83 1.44
CA SER A 71 8.37 2.13 0.72
C SER A 71 8.30 0.65 1.11
N ASP A 72 7.79 -0.22 0.23
CA ASP A 72 7.46 -1.59 0.60
C ASP A 72 8.67 -2.45 1.06
N ILE A 73 8.42 -3.56 1.77
CA ILE A 73 9.45 -4.46 2.30
C ILE A 73 9.22 -5.91 1.83
N ALA A 74 10.30 -6.56 1.42
CA ALA A 74 10.34 -8.00 1.18
C ALA A 74 11.37 -8.69 2.09
N PHE A 75 11.20 -9.99 2.34
CA PHE A 75 12.06 -10.76 3.25
C PHE A 75 12.53 -12.05 2.60
N GLN A 76 13.79 -12.42 2.85
CA GLN A 76 14.32 -13.74 2.49
C GLN A 76 15.43 -14.20 3.44
N GLY A 77 15.21 -15.37 4.05
CA GLY A 77 16.11 -15.96 5.03
C GLY A 77 16.26 -15.07 6.27
N LYS A 78 17.41 -14.41 6.38
CA LYS A 78 17.72 -13.48 7.47
C LYS A 78 17.75 -12.02 7.02
N TYR A 79 17.40 -11.73 5.76
CA TYR A 79 17.48 -10.38 5.23
C TYR A 79 16.08 -9.78 5.02
N ALA A 80 15.94 -8.51 5.37
CA ALA A 80 14.89 -7.64 4.83
C ALA A 80 15.47 -6.78 3.70
N TYR A 81 14.67 -6.59 2.66
CA TYR A 81 14.90 -5.68 1.56
C TYR A 81 13.84 -4.59 1.69
N ALA A 82 14.24 -3.40 2.09
CA ALA A 82 13.33 -2.28 2.32
C ALA A 82 13.48 -1.27 1.17
N GLY A 83 12.39 -1.01 0.47
CA GLY A 83 12.32 -0.02 -0.59
C GLY A 83 12.48 1.40 -0.06
N ASN A 84 12.95 2.28 -0.94
CA ASN A 84 13.02 3.71 -0.70
C ASN A 84 12.89 4.42 -2.04
N TYR A 85 12.30 5.62 -2.12
CA TYR A 85 12.16 6.33 -3.39
C TYR A 85 13.50 6.63 -4.11
N ASP A 86 14.61 6.55 -3.38
CA ASP A 86 15.99 6.63 -3.90
C ASP A 86 16.63 5.28 -4.27
N GLY A 87 16.07 4.14 -3.86
CA GLY A 87 16.58 2.79 -4.17
C GLY A 87 16.08 1.71 -3.20
N PHE A 88 16.98 0.91 -2.63
CA PHE A 88 16.62 -0.04 -1.56
C PHE A 88 17.77 -0.31 -0.60
N THR A 89 17.41 -0.66 0.63
CA THR A 89 18.32 -1.07 1.71
C THR A 89 18.19 -2.56 1.98
N VAL A 90 19.30 -3.23 2.28
CA VAL A 90 19.30 -4.59 2.82
C VAL A 90 19.68 -4.54 4.29
N TYR A 91 18.80 -5.05 5.14
CA TYR A 91 19.03 -5.22 6.58
C TYR A 91 19.26 -6.69 6.92
N ASP A 92 20.26 -6.98 7.75
CA ASP A 92 20.50 -8.29 8.36
C ASP A 92 19.71 -8.39 9.67
N LEU A 93 18.78 -9.35 9.72
CA LEU A 93 17.89 -9.65 10.82
C LEU A 93 18.39 -10.82 11.67
N SER A 94 19.71 -11.10 11.65
CA SER A 94 20.30 -12.16 12.49
C SER A 94 20.06 -11.88 13.98
N ASP A 95 20.16 -10.61 14.39
CA ASP A 95 19.58 -10.10 15.62
C ASP A 95 18.36 -9.25 15.26
N PRO A 96 17.13 -9.77 15.41
CA PRO A 96 15.94 -9.02 15.08
C PRO A 96 15.67 -7.88 16.06
N THR A 97 16.27 -7.88 17.25
CA THR A 97 16.08 -6.78 18.21
C THR A 97 16.92 -5.56 17.85
N ASP A 98 17.99 -5.74 17.08
CA ASP A 98 18.85 -4.68 16.56
C ASP A 98 19.31 -4.99 15.11
N PRO A 99 18.42 -4.83 14.11
CA PRO A 99 18.77 -5.11 12.72
C PRO A 99 19.92 -4.26 12.21
N GLU A 100 20.86 -4.86 11.48
CA GLU A 100 22.00 -4.14 10.94
C GLU A 100 21.79 -3.77 9.47
N GLN A 101 21.99 -2.50 9.12
CA GLN A 101 22.06 -2.10 7.71
C GLN A 101 23.36 -2.62 7.09
N VAL A 102 23.27 -3.54 6.11
CA VAL A 102 24.44 -4.17 5.48
C VAL A 102 24.70 -3.72 4.05
N VAL A 103 23.68 -3.24 3.33
CA VAL A 103 23.82 -2.70 1.97
C VAL A 103 22.82 -1.57 1.75
N GLN A 104 23.25 -0.53 1.03
CA GLN A 104 22.35 0.41 0.36
C GLN A 104 22.64 0.40 -1.14
N VAL A 105 21.59 0.34 -1.94
CA VAL A 105 21.65 0.49 -3.39
C VAL A 105 20.92 1.77 -3.77
N TYR A 106 21.66 2.77 -4.23
CA TYR A 106 21.10 3.99 -4.81
C TYR A 106 20.68 3.71 -6.25
N CYS A 107 19.37 3.78 -6.51
CA CYS A 107 18.76 3.64 -7.81
C CYS A 107 17.44 4.45 -7.82
N PRO A 108 17.51 5.77 -8.07
CA PRO A 108 16.36 6.65 -7.97
C PRO A 108 15.33 6.28 -9.03
N GLY A 109 14.08 6.26 -8.59
CA GLY A 109 12.96 5.83 -9.43
C GLY A 109 11.60 6.16 -8.84
N SER A 110 11.53 6.63 -7.58
CA SER A 110 10.28 6.78 -6.82
C SER A 110 9.50 5.48 -6.70
N GLN A 111 8.63 5.40 -5.71
CA GLN A 111 7.93 4.20 -5.27
C GLN A 111 8.90 3.08 -4.86
N ASN A 112 9.65 2.48 -5.81
CA ASN A 112 10.76 1.57 -5.55
C ASN A 112 10.35 0.44 -4.60
N ASP A 113 9.09 0.01 -4.68
CA ASP A 113 8.61 -1.19 -4.02
C ASP A 113 9.45 -2.38 -4.48
N VAL A 114 9.68 -3.30 -3.56
CA VAL A 114 10.59 -4.42 -3.75
C VAL A 114 9.87 -5.75 -3.55
N SER A 115 10.18 -6.72 -4.39
CA SER A 115 9.85 -8.12 -4.15
C SER A 115 11.05 -9.02 -4.45
N VAL A 116 11.17 -10.12 -3.71
CA VAL A 116 12.24 -11.11 -3.85
C VAL A 116 11.70 -12.51 -4.14
N TYR A 117 12.33 -13.20 -5.09
CA TYR A 117 12.05 -14.60 -5.36
C TYR A 117 13.34 -15.34 -5.70
N LYS A 118 13.80 -16.19 -4.77
CA LYS A 118 15.08 -16.91 -4.88
C LYS A 118 16.24 -15.92 -5.00
N ASN A 119 16.92 -15.88 -6.13
CA ASN A 119 18.06 -14.98 -6.34
C ASN A 119 17.68 -13.73 -7.13
N ILE A 120 16.38 -13.45 -7.28
CA ILE A 120 15.89 -12.31 -8.06
C ILE A 120 15.25 -11.33 -7.10
N LEU A 121 15.62 -10.05 -7.22
CA LEU A 121 14.86 -8.94 -6.68
C LEU A 121 14.27 -8.14 -7.87
N VAL A 122 13.02 -7.75 -7.74
CA VAL A 122 12.33 -6.84 -8.67
C VAL A 122 12.09 -5.53 -7.93
N LEU A 123 12.38 -4.42 -8.59
CA LEU A 123 12.26 -3.07 -8.07
C LEU A 123 11.36 -2.27 -9.03
N SER A 124 10.30 -1.66 -8.50
CA SER A 124 9.43 -0.73 -9.23
C SER A 124 10.17 0.57 -9.60
N THR A 125 9.72 1.27 -10.64
CA THR A 125 10.13 2.64 -10.96
C THR A 125 8.92 3.37 -11.52
N ASP A 126 8.43 4.33 -10.73
CA ASP A 126 7.20 5.09 -10.98
C ASP A 126 7.47 6.60 -11.06
N SER A 127 8.63 6.95 -11.59
CA SER A 127 8.93 8.31 -11.97
C SER A 127 9.81 8.32 -13.21
N SER A 128 9.40 9.13 -14.17
CA SER A 128 10.04 9.33 -15.47
C SER A 128 11.53 9.68 -15.36
N ARG A 129 12.37 8.85 -15.98
CA ARG A 129 13.84 8.92 -15.95
C ARG A 129 14.44 9.17 -17.33
N SER A 130 15.66 9.69 -17.37
CA SER A 130 16.42 9.91 -18.62
C SER A 130 16.85 8.62 -19.33
N ASP A 131 16.98 7.53 -18.57
CA ASP A 131 17.40 6.21 -19.02
C ASP A 131 17.12 5.17 -17.92
N ASP A 132 17.42 3.91 -18.18
CA ASP A 132 17.15 2.79 -17.28
C ASP A 132 18.22 2.58 -16.19
N SER A 133 19.32 3.34 -16.20
CA SER A 133 20.40 3.17 -15.24
C SER A 133 20.03 3.68 -13.84
N CYS A 134 20.84 3.33 -12.84
CA CYS A 134 20.74 3.90 -11.49
C CYS A 134 21.45 5.27 -11.35
N SER A 135 22.08 5.75 -12.43
CA SER A 135 22.63 7.11 -12.53
C SER A 135 21.71 8.07 -13.30
N SER A 136 20.53 7.60 -13.71
CA SER A 136 19.58 8.40 -14.47
C SER A 136 19.15 9.65 -13.69
N THR A 137 18.73 10.68 -14.41
CA THR A 137 18.12 11.88 -13.83
C THR A 137 16.63 11.94 -14.14
N SER A 138 15.89 12.77 -13.42
CA SER A 138 14.46 12.98 -13.72
C SER A 138 14.30 13.58 -15.12
N MET A 139 13.36 13.03 -15.89
CA MET A 139 12.92 13.53 -17.19
C MET A 139 11.41 13.75 -17.13
N PRO A 140 10.82 14.71 -17.86
CA PRO A 140 9.37 14.83 -17.94
C PRO A 140 8.75 13.64 -18.67
N ALA A 141 7.66 13.08 -18.13
CA ALA A 141 6.89 12.00 -18.78
C ALA A 141 6.25 12.40 -20.12
N THR A 142 6.34 13.68 -20.54
CA THR A 142 5.93 14.14 -21.87
C THR A 142 6.99 13.91 -22.95
N GLU A 143 8.22 13.60 -22.56
CA GLU A 143 9.32 13.29 -23.50
C GLU A 143 9.28 11.81 -23.87
N LYS A 144 9.33 11.48 -25.16
CA LYS A 144 9.20 10.08 -25.63
C LYS A 144 10.39 9.20 -25.24
N ASP A 145 11.55 9.79 -25.02
CA ASP A 145 12.76 9.08 -24.62
C ASP A 145 12.82 8.80 -23.11
N ALA A 146 11.83 9.28 -22.34
CA ALA A 146 11.72 8.96 -20.93
C ALA A 146 11.55 7.46 -20.70
N TRP A 147 12.11 6.98 -19.59
CA TRP A 147 12.04 5.57 -19.19
C TRP A 147 11.38 5.40 -17.83
N GLU A 148 10.44 4.46 -17.74
CA GLU A 148 9.81 3.96 -16.50
C GLU A 148 9.51 2.47 -16.63
N GLY A 149 9.37 1.75 -15.52
CA GLY A 149 9.04 0.32 -15.53
C GLY A 149 9.63 -0.44 -14.35
N ILE A 150 10.14 -1.65 -14.59
CA ILE A 150 10.75 -2.46 -13.52
C ILE A 150 12.23 -2.74 -13.76
N LYS A 151 12.97 -2.88 -12.67
CA LYS A 151 14.40 -3.24 -12.64
C LYS A 151 14.57 -4.60 -11.96
N VAL A 152 15.33 -5.48 -12.60
CA VAL A 152 15.63 -6.84 -12.15
C VAL A 152 17.07 -6.91 -11.66
N TRP A 153 17.24 -7.47 -10.46
CA TRP A 153 18.51 -7.59 -9.77
C TRP A 153 18.80 -9.06 -9.43
N ASP A 154 20.07 -9.43 -9.48
CA ASP A 154 20.58 -10.69 -8.93
C ASP A 154 21.04 -10.45 -7.50
N ILE A 155 20.38 -11.13 -6.56
CA ILE A 155 20.64 -11.10 -5.13
C ILE A 155 21.17 -12.46 -4.61
N SER A 156 21.78 -13.28 -5.47
CA SER A 156 22.46 -14.52 -5.04
C SER A 156 23.51 -14.27 -3.95
N ASN A 157 24.12 -13.08 -3.95
CA ASN A 157 24.78 -12.50 -2.80
C ASN A 157 24.04 -11.23 -2.34
N PRO A 158 23.25 -11.29 -1.25
CA PRO A 158 22.52 -10.12 -0.72
C PRO A 158 23.43 -8.96 -0.32
N LEU A 159 24.70 -9.21 -0.02
CA LEU A 159 25.69 -8.20 0.33
C LEU A 159 26.31 -7.47 -0.88
N SER A 160 25.98 -7.92 -2.09
CA SER A 160 26.43 -7.30 -3.33
C SER A 160 25.39 -7.51 -4.44
N PRO A 161 24.19 -6.92 -4.34
CA PRO A 161 23.17 -6.99 -5.38
C PRO A 161 23.72 -6.51 -6.73
N ARG A 162 23.38 -7.20 -7.82
CA ARG A 162 23.85 -6.84 -9.16
C ARG A 162 22.69 -6.50 -10.07
N TYR A 163 22.74 -5.34 -10.71
CA TYR A 163 21.78 -4.95 -11.72
C TYR A 163 21.86 -5.93 -12.91
N VAL A 164 20.72 -6.47 -13.33
CA VAL A 164 20.65 -7.47 -14.42
C VAL A 164 20.03 -6.87 -15.67
N LYS A 165 18.84 -6.30 -15.53
CA LYS A 165 18.02 -5.88 -16.68
C LYS A 165 16.88 -4.97 -16.23
N SER A 166 16.51 -4.02 -17.08
CA SER A 166 15.26 -3.25 -17.03
C SER A 166 14.23 -3.79 -18.01
N ILE A 167 12.96 -3.53 -17.71
CA ILE A 167 11.85 -3.72 -18.63
C ILE A 167 11.00 -2.46 -18.54
N GLU A 168 10.92 -1.73 -19.64
CA GLU A 168 10.05 -0.58 -19.80
C GLU A 168 8.59 -1.02 -19.90
N THR A 169 7.68 -0.24 -19.32
CA THR A 169 6.23 -0.42 -19.40
C THR A 169 5.57 0.92 -19.73
N GLU A 170 4.40 0.88 -20.39
CA GLU A 170 3.77 2.10 -20.92
C GLU A 170 3.47 3.16 -19.86
N CYS A 171 3.16 2.74 -18.63
CA CYS A 171 2.81 3.61 -17.50
C CYS A 171 3.72 3.41 -16.30
N GLY A 172 4.99 3.04 -16.53
CA GLY A 172 5.90 2.73 -15.43
C GLY A 172 5.41 1.57 -14.57
N SER A 173 5.90 1.53 -13.34
CA SER A 173 5.53 0.54 -12.34
C SER A 173 5.39 1.22 -10.99
N HIS A 174 4.16 1.50 -10.59
CA HIS A 174 3.85 1.96 -9.25
C HIS A 174 4.20 0.84 -8.27
N THR A 175 3.42 -0.23 -8.25
CA THR A 175 3.77 -1.44 -7.51
C THR A 175 3.91 -2.63 -8.45
N HIS A 176 4.36 -3.75 -7.90
CA HIS A 176 4.31 -5.01 -8.62
C HIS A 176 4.07 -6.17 -7.66
N SER A 177 3.47 -7.23 -8.19
CA SER A 177 3.31 -8.50 -7.48
C SER A 177 3.96 -9.63 -8.22
N LEU A 178 4.72 -10.47 -7.51
CA LEU A 178 5.27 -11.68 -8.09
C LEU A 178 4.21 -12.79 -8.12
N ALA A 179 4.20 -13.59 -9.19
CA ALA A 179 3.37 -14.78 -9.35
C ALA A 179 4.22 -15.92 -9.92
N PRO A 180 4.83 -16.77 -9.09
CA PRO A 180 5.69 -17.85 -9.57
C PRO A 180 4.90 -18.87 -10.40
N SER A 181 5.56 -19.43 -11.41
CA SER A 181 5.02 -20.54 -12.19
C SER A 181 4.95 -21.80 -11.34
N LYS A 182 4.04 -22.72 -11.67
CA LYS A 182 3.83 -23.95 -10.88
C LYS A 182 5.08 -24.84 -10.75
N ASN A 183 5.97 -24.78 -11.74
CA ASN A 183 7.23 -25.52 -11.73
C ASN A 183 8.41 -24.69 -11.18
N GLY A 184 8.17 -23.43 -10.80
CA GLY A 184 9.16 -22.50 -10.26
C GLY A 184 10.32 -22.16 -11.19
N LYS A 185 10.21 -22.44 -12.50
CA LYS A 185 11.23 -22.09 -13.50
C LYS A 185 11.18 -20.63 -13.92
N ASP A 186 9.99 -20.03 -13.82
CA ASP A 186 9.71 -18.65 -14.17
C ASP A 186 9.00 -18.00 -12.99
N VAL A 187 9.22 -16.70 -12.82
CA VAL A 187 8.39 -15.83 -11.98
C VAL A 187 7.84 -14.72 -12.86
N TYR A 188 6.57 -14.38 -12.66
CA TYR A 188 5.91 -13.31 -13.38
C TYR A 188 5.75 -12.11 -12.45
N ALA A 189 6.06 -10.90 -12.91
CA ALA A 189 5.74 -9.67 -12.21
C ALA A 189 4.47 -9.07 -12.86
N TYR A 190 3.42 -8.94 -12.06
CA TYR A 190 2.20 -8.24 -12.43
C TYR A 190 2.41 -6.80 -12.01
N VAL A 191 2.68 -5.94 -13.00
CA VAL A 191 2.99 -4.54 -12.80
C VAL A 191 1.68 -3.76 -12.70
N SER A 192 1.54 -3.06 -11.57
CA SER A 192 0.43 -2.18 -11.26
C SER A 192 0.88 -0.75 -11.53
N SER A 193 0.10 -0.02 -12.31
CA SER A 193 0.31 1.41 -12.58
C SER A 193 -1.02 2.07 -12.88
N TYR A 194 -1.05 3.40 -12.77
CA TYR A 194 -2.25 4.21 -12.96
C TYR A 194 -1.85 5.65 -13.35
N SER A 195 -2.81 6.58 -13.34
CA SER A 195 -2.63 7.99 -13.73
C SER A 195 -2.25 8.22 -15.20
N PRO A 196 -2.97 7.62 -16.18
CA PRO A 196 -2.75 7.93 -17.58
C PRO A 196 -3.05 9.39 -17.91
N ASN A 197 -2.36 9.93 -18.91
CA ASN A 197 -2.56 11.29 -19.37
C ASN A 197 -2.48 11.38 -20.90
N ALA A 198 -3.48 12.03 -21.49
CA ALA A 198 -3.56 12.25 -22.93
C ALA A 198 -2.38 13.06 -23.51
N THR A 199 -1.58 13.73 -22.67
CA THR A 199 -0.38 14.46 -23.10
C THR A 199 0.90 13.63 -23.08
N PHE A 200 0.92 12.46 -22.43
CA PHE A 200 2.12 11.61 -22.33
C PHE A 200 2.25 10.73 -23.57
N PRO A 201 3.41 10.60 -24.21
CA PRO A 201 3.54 9.81 -25.43
C PRO A 201 3.33 8.30 -25.19
N ASP A 202 3.56 7.81 -23.96
CA ASP A 202 3.43 6.39 -23.60
C ASP A 202 2.16 6.11 -22.78
N CYS A 203 2.05 6.64 -21.56
CA CYS A 203 0.94 6.34 -20.64
C CYS A 203 -0.37 7.08 -21.00
N GLN A 204 -1.04 6.64 -22.05
CA GLN A 204 -2.27 7.24 -22.59
C GLN A 204 -3.55 6.60 -22.03
N PRO A 205 -4.65 7.34 -21.88
CA PRO A 205 -5.96 6.75 -21.58
C PRO A 205 -6.58 6.05 -22.80
N PRO A 206 -7.37 4.98 -22.62
CA PRO A 206 -7.67 4.33 -21.34
C PRO A 206 -6.50 3.46 -20.84
N HIS A 207 -6.26 3.46 -19.53
CA HIS A 207 -5.37 2.52 -18.87
C HIS A 207 -6.21 1.54 -18.05
N ASP A 208 -6.65 0.47 -18.70
CA ASP A 208 -7.58 -0.54 -18.17
C ASP A 208 -6.96 -1.95 -18.09
N PHE A 209 -5.63 -2.01 -18.23
CA PHE A 209 -4.83 -3.23 -18.30
C PHE A 209 -3.76 -3.26 -17.21
N ILE A 210 -3.05 -4.38 -17.12
CA ILE A 210 -1.80 -4.49 -16.36
C ILE A 210 -0.69 -4.98 -17.28
N SER A 211 0.56 -4.66 -16.95
CA SER A 211 1.72 -5.20 -17.66
C SER A 211 2.23 -6.46 -16.97
N ILE A 212 2.48 -7.54 -17.72
CA ILE A 212 3.01 -8.79 -17.17
C ILE A 212 4.41 -9.05 -17.70
N VAL A 213 5.40 -9.03 -16.82
CA VAL A 213 6.78 -9.35 -17.14
C VAL A 213 7.12 -10.77 -16.71
N LYS A 214 7.62 -11.59 -17.63
CA LYS A 214 8.13 -12.93 -17.33
C LYS A 214 9.62 -12.86 -17.06
N ILE A 215 10.06 -13.44 -15.94
CA ILE A 215 11.47 -13.50 -15.54
C ILE A 215 11.88 -14.97 -15.36
N PRO A 216 12.66 -15.54 -16.31
CA PRO A 216 13.19 -16.89 -16.17
C PRO A 216 14.20 -16.94 -15.00
N VAL A 217 13.93 -17.77 -14.00
CA VAL A 217 14.68 -17.77 -12.72
C VAL A 217 16.17 -18.03 -12.91
N LYS A 218 16.53 -18.90 -13.88
CA LYS A 218 17.92 -19.25 -14.18
C LYS A 218 18.61 -18.32 -15.17
N GLN A 219 17.85 -17.48 -15.88
CA GLN A 219 18.35 -16.57 -16.91
C GLN A 219 17.59 -15.24 -16.84
N PRO A 220 17.71 -14.48 -15.74
CA PRO A 220 16.96 -13.24 -15.55
C PRO A 220 17.25 -12.17 -16.61
N THR A 221 18.38 -12.25 -17.32
CA THR A 221 18.69 -11.40 -18.50
C THR A 221 17.70 -11.58 -19.67
N LYS A 222 16.93 -12.68 -19.68
CA LYS A 222 15.85 -12.93 -20.65
C LYS A 222 14.49 -12.42 -20.18
N ALA A 223 14.42 -11.67 -19.08
CA ALA A 223 13.19 -11.05 -18.65
C ALA A 223 12.58 -10.19 -19.77
N THR A 224 11.26 -10.25 -19.93
CA THR A 224 10.54 -9.56 -21.01
C THR A 224 9.09 -9.33 -20.64
N LEU A 225 8.52 -8.22 -21.09
CA LEU A 225 7.08 -8.01 -21.13
C LEU A 225 6.46 -9.08 -22.04
N VAL A 226 5.50 -9.86 -21.53
CA VAL A 226 4.87 -10.99 -22.26
C VAL A 226 3.41 -10.74 -22.60
N SER A 227 2.71 -9.91 -21.83
CA SER A 227 1.32 -9.57 -22.10
C SER A 227 0.88 -8.30 -21.38
N THR A 228 -0.16 -7.68 -21.92
CA THR A 228 -0.86 -6.52 -21.35
C THR A 228 -2.38 -6.79 -21.28
N PRO A 229 -2.84 -7.74 -20.44
CA PRO A 229 -4.25 -8.09 -20.38
C PRO A 229 -5.12 -6.94 -19.89
N VAL A 230 -6.16 -6.62 -20.65
CA VAL A 230 -7.23 -5.69 -20.25
C VAL A 230 -8.06 -6.34 -19.13
N LEU A 231 -8.10 -5.69 -17.97
CA LEU A 231 -8.85 -6.12 -16.80
C LEU A 231 -10.28 -5.58 -16.81
N PHE A 232 -10.49 -4.40 -17.42
CA PHE A 232 -11.79 -3.73 -17.46
C PHE A 232 -12.25 -3.46 -18.91
N PRO A 233 -12.57 -4.51 -19.71
CA PRO A 233 -12.91 -4.35 -21.13
C PRO A 233 -14.20 -3.55 -21.38
N ASP A 234 -15.09 -3.48 -20.38
CA ASP A 234 -16.33 -2.70 -20.42
C ASP A 234 -16.18 -1.35 -19.66
N GLY A 235 -14.97 -0.97 -19.27
CA GLY A 235 -14.68 0.19 -18.45
C GLY A 235 -14.71 -0.08 -16.94
N GLY A 236 -13.79 0.55 -16.21
CA GLY A 236 -13.77 0.58 -14.75
C GLY A 236 -14.76 1.61 -14.18
N TYR A 237 -14.72 1.85 -12.88
CA TYR A 237 -15.56 2.87 -12.25
C TYR A 237 -15.15 4.26 -12.75
N GLU A 238 -16.12 5.08 -13.16
CA GLU A 238 -15.88 6.40 -13.75
C GLU A 238 -15.42 7.46 -12.71
N GLY A 239 -15.54 7.16 -11.42
CA GLY A 239 -15.29 8.10 -10.32
C GLY A 239 -16.50 8.99 -10.03
N ASP A 240 -16.47 9.68 -8.89
CA ASP A 240 -17.53 10.64 -8.54
C ASP A 240 -17.25 12.05 -9.09
N PRO A 241 -18.29 12.81 -9.52
CA PRO A 241 -18.11 14.17 -10.03
C PRO A 241 -17.51 15.16 -9.02
N ASP A 242 -17.75 14.96 -7.73
CA ASP A 242 -17.17 15.74 -6.62
C ASP A 242 -15.83 15.17 -6.13
N ARG A 243 -15.33 14.10 -6.78
CA ARG A 243 -14.09 13.39 -6.47
C ARG A 243 -14.06 12.77 -5.07
N SER A 244 -15.22 12.38 -4.52
CA SER A 244 -15.26 11.57 -3.30
C SER A 244 -14.69 10.17 -3.50
N ALA A 245 -14.84 9.60 -4.69
CA ALA A 245 -14.25 8.31 -5.06
C ALA A 245 -13.52 8.37 -6.40
N SER A 246 -12.45 7.61 -6.50
CA SER A 246 -11.48 7.68 -7.59
C SER A 246 -11.92 6.89 -8.81
N THR A 247 -11.67 7.43 -10.00
CA THR A 247 -11.84 6.71 -11.27
C THR A 247 -10.88 5.52 -11.31
N THR A 248 -11.36 4.37 -11.77
CA THR A 248 -10.50 3.22 -12.09
C THR A 248 -9.71 3.55 -13.36
N SER A 249 -8.40 3.69 -13.21
CA SER A 249 -7.48 4.03 -14.30
C SER A 249 -6.21 3.18 -14.28
N GLY A 250 -6.37 1.94 -13.81
CA GLY A 250 -5.29 1.03 -13.49
C GLY A 250 -5.50 0.39 -12.13
N CYS A 251 -4.74 -0.66 -11.83
CA CYS A 251 -4.68 -1.19 -10.48
C CYS A 251 -3.59 -0.47 -9.68
N HIS A 252 -3.89 -0.09 -8.44
CA HIS A 252 -2.90 0.47 -7.53
C HIS A 252 -2.00 -0.63 -7.01
N ASP A 253 -2.60 -1.61 -6.32
CA ASP A 253 -1.95 -2.85 -5.94
C ASP A 253 -2.69 -4.08 -6.46
N ILE A 254 -1.91 -5.12 -6.67
CA ILE A 254 -2.38 -6.48 -6.81
C ILE A 254 -1.78 -7.27 -5.65
N THR A 255 -2.44 -8.34 -5.26
CA THR A 255 -1.85 -9.36 -4.41
C THR A 255 -2.14 -10.72 -5.01
N THR A 256 -1.09 -11.48 -5.29
CA THR A 256 -1.21 -12.82 -5.86
C THR A 256 -1.18 -13.86 -4.77
N TYR A 257 -1.92 -14.95 -4.99
CA TYR A 257 -1.89 -16.14 -4.16
C TYR A 257 -1.73 -17.35 -5.07
N ALA A 258 -0.48 -17.54 -5.54
CA ALA A 258 -0.12 -18.51 -6.55
C ALA A 258 -0.58 -19.95 -6.25
N LYS A 259 -0.59 -20.36 -4.97
CA LYS A 259 -1.06 -21.67 -4.52
C LYS A 259 -2.52 -21.96 -4.89
N TYR A 260 -3.37 -20.93 -4.85
CA TYR A 260 -4.80 -21.04 -5.14
C TYR A 260 -5.15 -20.62 -6.57
N ASP A 261 -4.15 -20.22 -7.36
CA ASP A 261 -4.35 -19.61 -8.68
C ASP A 261 -5.28 -18.39 -8.64
N LEU A 262 -5.19 -17.60 -7.56
CA LEU A 262 -5.97 -16.37 -7.37
C LEU A 262 -5.07 -15.15 -7.28
N ALA A 263 -5.59 -13.99 -7.67
CA ALA A 263 -5.06 -12.69 -7.30
C ALA A 263 -6.23 -11.75 -6.97
N ALA A 264 -6.01 -10.78 -6.07
CA ALA A 264 -6.95 -9.70 -5.81
C ALA A 264 -6.31 -8.38 -6.25
N GLY A 265 -7.06 -7.53 -6.92
CA GLY A 265 -6.61 -6.22 -7.38
C GLY A 265 -7.42 -5.12 -6.71
N ALA A 266 -6.74 -4.14 -6.15
CA ALA A 266 -7.33 -2.90 -5.67
C ALA A 266 -7.02 -1.82 -6.71
N CYS A 267 -8.03 -1.40 -7.44
CA CYS A 267 -7.87 -0.66 -8.69
C CYS A 267 -8.48 0.72 -8.64
N MET A 268 -8.12 1.47 -7.61
CA MET A 268 -8.56 2.82 -7.27
C MET A 268 -10.06 2.95 -7.01
N GLY A 269 -10.92 2.58 -7.95
CA GLY A 269 -12.39 2.62 -7.83
C GLY A 269 -13.06 1.25 -7.76
N ASP A 270 -12.30 0.19 -8.05
CA ASP A 270 -12.80 -1.17 -8.18
C ASP A 270 -11.95 -2.16 -7.37
N GLY A 271 -12.62 -3.05 -6.64
CA GLY A 271 -11.99 -4.25 -6.07
C GLY A 271 -12.27 -5.45 -6.97
N ILE A 272 -11.24 -6.16 -7.41
CA ILE A 272 -11.39 -7.32 -8.31
C ILE A 272 -10.77 -8.58 -7.72
N LEU A 273 -11.33 -9.72 -8.11
CA LEU A 273 -10.75 -11.04 -7.92
C LEU A 273 -10.42 -11.63 -9.30
N MET A 274 -9.23 -12.20 -9.44
CA MET A 274 -8.72 -12.76 -10.69
C MET A 274 -8.41 -14.25 -10.54
N ASP A 275 -8.75 -15.03 -11.57
CA ASP A 275 -8.15 -16.34 -11.83
C ASP A 275 -6.82 -16.09 -12.56
N ILE A 276 -5.72 -16.57 -11.97
CA ILE A 276 -4.37 -16.44 -12.53
C ILE A 276 -3.77 -17.78 -12.91
N LYS A 277 -4.56 -18.84 -13.11
CA LYS A 277 -4.08 -20.19 -13.43
C LYS A 277 -3.14 -20.21 -14.64
N ASP A 278 -3.44 -19.38 -15.62
CA ASP A 278 -2.52 -18.93 -16.65
C ASP A 278 -1.93 -17.58 -16.23
N ARG A 279 -0.63 -17.58 -15.87
CA ARG A 279 0.06 -16.40 -15.35
C ARG A 279 0.23 -15.30 -16.40
N GLU A 280 0.10 -15.62 -17.67
CA GLU A 280 0.24 -14.65 -18.77
C GLU A 280 -1.14 -14.08 -19.18
N ARG A 281 -2.23 -14.68 -18.69
CA ARG A 281 -3.61 -14.38 -19.11
C ARG A 281 -4.58 -14.43 -17.91
N PRO A 282 -4.40 -13.55 -16.91
CA PRO A 282 -5.34 -13.44 -15.80
C PRO A 282 -6.75 -13.11 -16.29
N LYS A 283 -7.76 -13.52 -15.53
CA LYS A 283 -9.16 -13.24 -15.82
C LYS A 283 -9.86 -12.72 -14.59
N VAL A 284 -10.51 -11.57 -14.70
CA VAL A 284 -11.40 -11.07 -13.65
C VAL A 284 -12.59 -12.02 -13.53
N ILE A 285 -12.82 -12.54 -12.32
CA ILE A 285 -13.88 -13.51 -11.99
C ILE A 285 -14.90 -12.97 -10.99
N ALA A 286 -14.57 -11.88 -10.29
CA ALA A 286 -15.50 -11.11 -9.46
C ALA A 286 -15.01 -9.66 -9.40
N GLN A 287 -15.95 -8.73 -9.21
CA GLN A 287 -15.70 -7.30 -9.09
C GLN A 287 -16.69 -6.72 -8.09
N VAL A 288 -16.23 -5.78 -7.28
CA VAL A 288 -17.04 -5.04 -6.30
C VAL A 288 -16.70 -3.57 -6.34
N ARG A 289 -17.70 -2.77 -5.99
CA ARG A 289 -17.60 -1.33 -5.80
C ARG A 289 -18.30 -0.98 -4.51
N ASP A 290 -17.77 0.02 -3.84
CA ASP A 290 -18.37 0.68 -2.70
C ASP A 290 -18.19 2.17 -2.92
N THR A 291 -19.22 2.77 -3.52
CA THR A 291 -19.23 4.20 -3.88
C THR A 291 -19.77 5.07 -2.76
N GLU A 292 -20.01 4.49 -1.58
CA GLU A 292 -20.52 5.22 -0.42
C GLU A 292 -19.40 5.45 0.60
N ASN A 293 -18.55 4.45 0.84
CA ASN A 293 -17.54 4.51 1.91
C ASN A 293 -16.09 4.33 1.44
N PHE A 294 -15.84 3.77 0.25
CA PHE A 294 -14.50 3.62 -0.29
C PHE A 294 -14.19 4.72 -1.32
N ALA A 295 -13.06 5.38 -1.15
CA ALA A 295 -12.62 6.46 -2.02
C ALA A 295 -11.44 6.08 -2.91
N PHE A 296 -10.52 5.27 -2.37
CA PHE A 296 -9.31 4.85 -3.06
C PHE A 296 -8.97 3.41 -2.69
N TRP A 297 -9.37 2.46 -3.54
CA TRP A 297 -9.02 1.06 -3.44
C TRP A 297 -7.52 0.89 -3.63
N HIS A 298 -6.81 0.77 -2.52
CA HIS A 298 -5.36 0.85 -2.45
C HIS A 298 -4.70 -0.52 -2.56
N SER A 299 -4.97 -1.42 -1.60
CA SER A 299 -4.38 -2.76 -1.55
C SER A 299 -5.38 -3.84 -1.16
N ALA A 300 -4.95 -5.10 -1.32
CA ALA A 300 -5.76 -6.28 -1.04
C ALA A 300 -4.95 -7.33 -0.29
N THR A 301 -5.53 -8.04 0.67
CA THR A 301 -4.86 -9.13 1.39
C THR A 301 -5.83 -10.28 1.61
N PHE A 302 -5.47 -11.46 1.13
CA PHE A 302 -6.22 -12.68 1.43
C PHE A 302 -5.97 -13.12 2.87
N ASN A 303 -6.93 -13.83 3.45
CA ASN A 303 -6.62 -14.70 4.59
C ASN A 303 -5.87 -15.97 4.14
N ASN A 304 -5.30 -16.74 5.08
CA ASN A 304 -4.39 -17.85 4.73
C ASN A 304 -5.06 -18.97 3.91
N ASP A 305 -6.38 -19.14 4.03
CA ASP A 305 -7.12 -20.14 3.25
C ASP A 305 -7.71 -19.59 1.94
N ALA A 306 -7.45 -18.32 1.60
CA ALA A 306 -8.02 -17.63 0.44
C ALA A 306 -9.55 -17.79 0.36
N THR A 307 -10.21 -17.62 1.50
CA THR A 307 -11.67 -17.60 1.66
C THR A 307 -12.21 -16.20 1.94
N LYS A 308 -11.32 -15.24 2.21
CA LYS A 308 -11.62 -13.83 2.45
C LYS A 308 -10.60 -12.94 1.76
N VAL A 309 -11.00 -11.71 1.48
CA VAL A 309 -10.11 -10.62 1.06
C VAL A 309 -10.40 -9.41 1.94
N VAL A 310 -9.35 -8.78 2.46
CA VAL A 310 -9.38 -7.45 3.05
C VAL A 310 -8.94 -6.49 1.95
N PHE A 311 -9.78 -5.53 1.59
CA PHE A 311 -9.40 -4.40 0.74
C PHE A 311 -9.19 -3.17 1.62
N THR A 312 -8.28 -2.31 1.20
CA THR A 312 -7.87 -1.14 1.98
C THR A 312 -8.27 0.15 1.26
N ASP A 313 -8.94 1.06 1.97
CA ASP A 313 -9.28 2.40 1.49
C ASP A 313 -8.24 3.42 1.96
N GLU A 314 -7.44 3.92 1.02
CA GLU A 314 -6.42 4.93 1.28
C GLU A 314 -7.00 6.32 0.99
N LEU A 315 -8.10 6.64 1.67
CA LEU A 315 -8.87 7.86 1.46
C LEU A 315 -7.97 9.11 1.45
N GLY A 316 -8.02 9.84 0.32
CA GLY A 316 -7.22 11.04 0.11
C GLY A 316 -5.76 10.78 -0.29
N GLY A 317 -5.45 9.58 -0.79
CA GLY A 317 -4.10 9.19 -1.21
C GLY A 317 -3.11 9.21 -0.05
N GLY A 318 -3.58 8.74 1.12
CA GLY A 318 -2.74 8.57 2.30
C GLY A 318 -2.47 9.86 3.07
N GLY A 319 -2.87 11.02 2.56
CA GLY A 319 -2.56 12.33 3.16
C GLY A 319 -3.62 12.89 4.12
N LEU A 320 -4.81 12.27 4.22
CA LEU A 320 -5.91 12.78 5.05
C LEU A 320 -5.85 12.24 6.48
N ALA A 321 -6.17 13.11 7.45
CA ALA A 321 -6.31 12.78 8.85
C ALA A 321 -7.72 12.24 9.16
N THR A 322 -7.98 10.97 8.84
CA THR A 322 -9.33 10.41 8.97
C THR A 322 -9.60 9.75 10.31
N CYS A 323 -8.57 9.48 11.12
CA CYS A 323 -8.71 8.85 12.44
C CYS A 323 -9.04 9.89 13.53
N THR A 324 -9.98 10.80 13.24
CA THR A 324 -10.48 11.80 14.20
C THR A 324 -11.93 11.48 14.56
N GLY A 325 -12.46 12.15 15.60
CA GLY A 325 -13.87 12.01 15.98
C GLY A 325 -14.89 12.54 14.96
N GLU A 326 -14.44 13.21 13.89
CA GLU A 326 -15.32 13.82 12.89
C GLU A 326 -15.68 12.87 11.73
N PHE A 327 -14.80 11.91 11.42
CA PHE A 327 -15.02 10.98 10.32
C PHE A 327 -15.78 9.74 10.77
N ALA A 328 -16.63 9.23 9.88
CA ALA A 328 -17.32 7.96 10.09
C ALA A 328 -16.29 6.81 10.12
N PRO A 329 -16.51 5.76 10.94
CA PRO A 329 -15.57 4.65 11.09
C PRO A 329 -15.39 3.81 9.82
N GLU A 330 -16.26 3.97 8.82
CA GLU A 330 -16.18 3.29 7.53
C GLU A 330 -15.24 3.98 6.52
N LEU A 331 -14.85 5.23 6.76
CA LEU A 331 -14.02 6.02 5.84
C LEU A 331 -12.52 5.85 6.13
N GLY A 332 -11.71 5.62 5.10
CA GLY A 332 -10.27 5.36 5.26
C GLY A 332 -9.99 4.03 5.99
N ALA A 333 -10.92 3.09 5.87
CA ALA A 333 -10.94 1.83 6.60
C ALA A 333 -10.61 0.63 5.70
N ASN A 334 -10.42 -0.54 6.32
CA ASN A 334 -10.45 -1.79 5.59
C ASN A 334 -11.90 -2.25 5.34
N GLY A 335 -12.17 -2.81 4.18
CA GLY A 335 -13.39 -3.53 3.83
C GLY A 335 -13.13 -5.04 3.78
N ILE A 336 -13.91 -5.82 4.53
CA ILE A 336 -13.70 -7.27 4.65
C ILE A 336 -14.76 -8.01 3.84
N TYR A 337 -14.31 -8.85 2.91
CA TYR A 337 -15.16 -9.58 1.98
C TYR A 337 -14.92 -11.08 2.10
N ASP A 338 -16.00 -11.86 2.17
CA ASP A 338 -15.94 -13.32 2.02
C ASP A 338 -15.95 -13.68 0.53
N ILE A 339 -15.09 -14.61 0.12
CA ILE A 339 -15.11 -15.19 -1.22
C ILE A 339 -16.11 -16.34 -1.27
N LYS A 340 -17.24 -16.14 -1.96
CA LYS A 340 -18.25 -17.18 -2.18
C LYS A 340 -18.07 -17.78 -3.57
N LYS A 341 -17.46 -18.96 -3.62
CA LYS A 341 -17.31 -19.72 -4.88
C LYS A 341 -18.67 -20.25 -5.32
N GLY A 342 -19.05 -19.96 -6.56
CA GLY A 342 -20.26 -20.49 -7.15
C GLY A 342 -20.20 -22.01 -7.29
N LYS A 343 -21.37 -22.67 -7.18
CA LYS A 343 -21.49 -24.13 -7.32
C LYS A 343 -21.90 -24.53 -8.74
N GLY A 344 -21.38 -25.64 -9.23
CA GLY A 344 -21.73 -26.20 -10.54
C GLY A 344 -21.08 -25.47 -11.72
N LYS A 345 -21.42 -25.90 -12.95
CA LYS A 345 -20.78 -25.41 -14.20
C LYS A 345 -21.03 -23.92 -14.50
N HIS A 346 -22.04 -23.31 -13.86
CA HIS A 346 -22.43 -21.91 -14.08
C HIS A 346 -22.34 -21.06 -12.79
N GLY A 347 -21.77 -21.61 -11.73
CA GLY A 347 -21.61 -20.87 -10.48
C GLY A 347 -20.61 -19.73 -10.67
N LYS A 348 -21.03 -18.50 -10.39
CA LYS A 348 -20.15 -17.33 -10.37
C LYS A 348 -19.49 -17.20 -8.99
N THR A 349 -18.22 -16.81 -8.97
CA THR A 349 -17.56 -16.42 -7.73
C THR A 349 -17.99 -15.00 -7.38
N GLU A 350 -18.28 -14.75 -6.11
CA GLU A 350 -18.72 -13.45 -5.62
C GLU A 350 -17.86 -13.02 -4.43
N LEU A 351 -17.58 -11.72 -4.33
CA LEU A 351 -17.01 -11.08 -3.15
C LEU A 351 -18.17 -10.51 -2.33
N LYS A 352 -18.43 -11.11 -1.16
CA LYS A 352 -19.54 -10.72 -0.30
C LYS A 352 -19.05 -9.87 0.87
N PHE A 353 -19.33 -8.57 0.83
CA PHE A 353 -19.05 -7.65 1.92
C PHE A 353 -19.59 -8.15 3.27
N GLN A 354 -18.80 -8.00 4.33
CA GLN A 354 -19.16 -8.41 5.70
C GLN A 354 -19.14 -7.23 6.68
N SER A 355 -18.02 -6.50 6.76
CA SER A 355 -17.88 -5.35 7.65
C SER A 355 -16.67 -4.49 7.27
N TYR A 356 -16.55 -3.34 7.91
CA TYR A 356 -15.33 -2.53 7.90
C TYR A 356 -14.48 -2.79 9.15
N TYR A 357 -13.20 -2.45 9.07
CA TYR A 357 -12.30 -2.32 10.21
C TYR A 357 -11.50 -1.04 10.08
N LYS A 358 -11.58 -0.18 11.10
CA LYS A 358 -10.73 0.98 11.30
C LYS A 358 -10.13 0.90 12.69
N ILE A 359 -8.92 1.43 12.86
CA ILE A 359 -8.36 1.55 14.21
C ILE A 359 -9.29 2.39 15.10
N PRO A 360 -9.49 2.01 16.36
CA PRO A 360 -10.41 2.73 17.25
C PRO A 360 -9.79 4.01 17.82
N ARG A 361 -8.49 4.21 17.64
CA ARG A 361 -7.74 5.33 18.21
C ARG A 361 -8.11 6.65 17.56
N ILE A 362 -8.16 7.71 18.36
CA ILE A 362 -8.29 9.09 17.93
C ILE A 362 -6.89 9.73 17.81
N ASN A 363 -6.58 10.22 16.63
CA ASN A 363 -5.40 11.03 16.30
C ASN A 363 -5.80 12.50 16.13
N THR A 364 -4.81 13.39 16.05
CA THR A 364 -5.05 14.81 15.75
C THR A 364 -5.39 15.03 14.27
N GLU A 365 -5.92 16.21 13.95
CA GLU A 365 -6.19 16.64 12.58
C GLU A 365 -4.93 16.87 11.71
N ASN A 366 -3.74 16.84 12.32
CA ASN A 366 -2.46 17.01 11.63
C ASN A 366 -1.77 15.68 11.31
N GLU A 367 -2.36 14.56 11.70
CA GLU A 367 -1.81 13.21 11.51
C GLU A 367 -2.55 12.50 10.39
N ASN A 368 -1.88 12.29 9.25
CA ASN A 368 -2.47 11.49 8.19
C ASN A 368 -2.70 10.05 8.69
N CYS A 369 -3.91 9.54 8.52
CA CYS A 369 -4.30 8.26 9.07
C CYS A 369 -5.44 7.65 8.26
N VAL A 370 -5.11 6.59 7.55
CA VAL A 370 -6.00 5.70 6.79
C VAL A 370 -5.38 4.31 6.77
N ALA A 371 -6.19 3.30 6.47
CA ALA A 371 -5.70 1.94 6.30
C ALA A 371 -4.63 1.88 5.20
N HIS A 372 -3.56 1.14 5.42
CA HIS A 372 -2.49 0.96 4.44
C HIS A 372 -1.90 -0.46 4.50
N ASN A 373 -0.66 -0.67 4.05
CA ASN A 373 -0.11 -2.00 3.83
C ASN A 373 0.12 -2.83 5.12
N GLY A 374 -0.14 -4.14 5.01
CA GLY A 374 0.06 -5.09 6.10
C GLY A 374 0.16 -6.55 5.65
N SER A 375 0.34 -7.46 6.60
CA SER A 375 0.46 -8.90 6.32
C SER A 375 -0.14 -9.77 7.42
N LEU A 376 -0.46 -11.02 7.07
CA LEU A 376 -0.96 -12.00 8.01
C LEU A 376 0.11 -12.41 9.04
N ILE A 377 -0.33 -12.59 10.28
CA ILE A 377 0.43 -13.29 11.32
C ILE A 377 0.03 -14.77 11.28
N PRO A 378 0.98 -15.73 11.23
CA PRO A 378 0.70 -17.14 11.03
C PRO A 378 0.21 -17.87 12.29
N VAL A 379 -0.92 -17.40 12.83
CA VAL A 379 -1.59 -17.98 14.00
C VAL A 379 -2.57 -19.07 13.56
N LYS A 380 -2.35 -20.30 14.03
CA LYS A 380 -3.17 -21.45 13.61
C LYS A 380 -4.66 -21.25 13.92
N GLY A 381 -5.49 -21.35 12.88
CA GLY A 381 -6.95 -21.29 13.00
C GLY A 381 -7.50 -19.89 13.23
N LYS A 382 -6.67 -18.87 13.02
CA LYS A 382 -6.99 -17.46 13.18
C LYS A 382 -6.60 -16.71 11.92
N ASP A 383 -7.37 -15.67 11.61
CA ASP A 383 -7.01 -14.69 10.60
C ASP A 383 -6.65 -13.41 11.36
N ILE A 384 -5.35 -13.19 11.58
CA ILE A 384 -4.79 -12.02 12.27
C ILE A 384 -3.83 -11.33 11.30
N MET A 385 -3.84 -10.01 11.28
CA MET A 385 -2.98 -9.18 10.43
C MET A 385 -2.32 -8.09 11.28
N VAL A 386 -1.05 -7.80 10.98
CA VAL A 386 -0.38 -6.55 11.38
C VAL A 386 -0.39 -5.61 10.19
N GLN A 387 -0.66 -4.33 10.42
CA GLN A 387 -0.90 -3.35 9.37
C GLN A 387 -0.47 -1.94 9.77
N SER A 388 0.02 -1.19 8.79
CA SER A 388 0.30 0.25 8.88
C SER A 388 -0.93 1.12 8.68
N TRP A 389 -0.98 2.23 9.42
CA TRP A 389 -2.02 3.25 9.37
C TRP A 389 -1.43 4.67 9.24
N TYR A 390 -0.32 4.81 8.49
CA TYR A 390 0.47 6.06 8.42
C TYR A 390 0.87 6.56 9.81
N GLN A 391 0.49 7.79 10.17
CA GLN A 391 0.76 8.38 11.48
C GLN A 391 -0.18 7.85 12.57
N GLY A 392 -1.25 7.11 12.24
CA GLY A 392 -1.99 6.30 13.24
C GLY A 392 -1.25 5.04 13.69
N GLY A 393 -0.01 4.87 13.20
CA GLY A 393 0.95 3.86 13.65
C GLY A 393 0.66 2.45 13.12
N VAL A 394 0.89 1.47 13.98
CA VAL A 394 0.78 0.04 13.70
C VAL A 394 -0.43 -0.53 14.44
N SER A 395 -1.24 -1.32 13.76
CA SER A 395 -2.35 -2.07 14.34
C SER A 395 -2.21 -3.57 14.08
N VAL A 396 -2.48 -4.38 15.09
CA VAL A 396 -2.65 -5.83 14.98
C VAL A 396 -4.12 -6.16 15.23
N PHE A 397 -4.81 -6.78 14.28
CA PHE A 397 -6.25 -7.05 14.39
C PHE A 397 -6.64 -8.48 14.00
N ASP A 398 -7.68 -9.01 14.66
CA ASP A 398 -8.30 -10.31 14.38
C ASP A 398 -9.52 -10.09 13.48
N PHE A 399 -9.57 -10.77 12.34
CA PHE A 399 -10.72 -10.81 11.42
C PHE A 399 -11.16 -12.26 11.11
N THR A 400 -10.89 -13.18 12.04
CA THR A 400 -11.34 -14.58 11.96
C THR A 400 -12.85 -14.67 11.80
N ASP A 401 -13.60 -13.82 12.50
CA ASP A 401 -15.01 -13.54 12.19
C ASP A 401 -15.06 -12.29 11.31
N SER A 402 -15.32 -12.48 10.01
CA SER A 402 -15.35 -11.40 9.02
C SER A 402 -16.36 -10.29 9.34
N LYS A 403 -17.30 -10.51 10.27
CA LYS A 403 -18.33 -9.53 10.64
C LYS A 403 -17.97 -8.71 11.88
N ARG A 404 -16.96 -9.14 12.63
CA ARG A 404 -16.59 -8.56 13.93
C ARG A 404 -15.07 -8.50 14.06
N PRO A 405 -14.39 -7.77 13.17
CA PRO A 405 -12.97 -7.52 13.31
C PRO A 405 -12.72 -6.72 14.60
N ARG A 406 -11.57 -6.95 15.24
CA ARG A 406 -11.21 -6.22 16.46
C ARG A 406 -9.70 -6.05 16.57
N GLU A 407 -9.29 -4.92 17.11
CA GLU A 407 -7.90 -4.67 17.45
C GLU A 407 -7.45 -5.55 18.61
N LEU A 408 -6.20 -5.99 18.56
CA LEU A 408 -5.53 -6.84 19.55
C LEU A 408 -4.35 -6.12 20.21
N ALA A 409 -3.58 -5.39 19.41
CA ALA A 409 -2.40 -4.64 19.83
C ALA A 409 -2.18 -3.44 18.89
N TRP A 410 -1.46 -2.44 19.38
CA TRP A 410 -1.09 -1.28 18.58
C TRP A 410 0.11 -0.52 19.13
N PHE A 411 0.82 0.16 18.24
CA PHE A 411 1.89 1.09 18.54
C PHE A 411 1.61 2.38 17.78
N ASP A 412 1.77 3.53 18.43
CA ASP A 412 1.49 4.82 17.81
C ASP A 412 2.45 5.91 18.34
N ARG A 413 2.81 6.84 17.46
CA ARG A 413 3.67 7.99 17.70
C ARG A 413 2.84 9.24 17.45
N GLY A 414 2.52 9.96 18.50
CA GLY A 414 1.70 11.16 18.40
C GLY A 414 2.37 12.25 17.55
N GLU A 415 1.56 13.25 17.19
CA GLU A 415 1.93 14.33 16.30
C GLU A 415 3.33 14.90 16.59
N GLY A 416 4.13 15.08 15.52
CA GLY A 416 5.45 15.71 15.59
C GLY A 416 6.61 14.77 15.89
N VAL A 417 6.36 13.50 16.21
CA VAL A 417 7.43 12.49 16.40
C VAL A 417 7.94 11.94 15.07
N SER A 418 7.03 11.66 14.12
CA SER A 418 7.36 11.21 12.76
C SER A 418 6.55 12.02 11.73
N SER A 419 7.03 12.05 10.49
CA SER A 419 6.33 12.72 9.38
C SER A 419 5.85 11.67 8.38
N GLY A 420 4.55 11.64 8.10
CA GLY A 420 3.92 10.67 7.20
C GLY A 420 3.67 9.29 7.84
N GLY A 421 4.51 8.87 8.79
CA GLY A 421 4.33 7.64 9.58
C GLY A 421 4.72 6.37 8.84
N THR A 422 4.11 5.24 9.19
CA THR A 422 4.53 3.92 8.69
C THR A 422 3.97 3.61 7.29
N TRP A 423 4.83 3.23 6.33
CA TRP A 423 4.41 2.84 4.97
C TRP A 423 3.87 1.41 5.00
N SER A 424 4.64 0.48 5.54
CA SER A 424 4.21 -0.91 5.60
C SER A 424 4.68 -1.52 6.90
N THR A 425 3.87 -2.41 7.48
CA THR A 425 4.28 -3.21 8.63
C THR A 425 3.95 -4.68 8.41
N TYR A 426 4.96 -5.54 8.49
CA TYR A 426 4.83 -6.95 8.18
C TYR A 426 5.39 -7.86 9.26
N TYR A 427 4.73 -9.00 9.45
CA TYR A 427 5.20 -10.04 10.36
C TYR A 427 6.21 -10.95 9.66
N TYR A 428 7.41 -11.08 10.21
CA TYR A 428 8.41 -12.02 9.73
C TYR A 428 9.11 -12.76 10.87
N ASN A 429 8.91 -14.08 10.92
CA ASN A 429 9.67 -15.02 11.76
C ASN A 429 9.72 -14.75 13.28
N GLY A 430 8.74 -14.03 13.84
CA GLY A 430 8.63 -13.77 15.28
C GLY A 430 8.44 -12.29 15.63
N TYR A 431 8.67 -11.39 14.68
CA TYR A 431 8.65 -9.95 14.90
C TYR A 431 7.82 -9.27 13.81
N ALA A 432 7.38 -8.05 14.08
CA ALA A 432 6.87 -7.16 13.05
C ALA A 432 7.93 -6.13 12.68
N TYR A 433 8.07 -5.85 11.39
CA TYR A 433 9.02 -4.87 10.85
C TYR A 433 8.25 -3.82 10.07
N SER A 434 8.60 -2.56 10.27
CA SER A 434 7.99 -1.45 9.55
C SER A 434 9.03 -0.63 8.82
N ASN A 435 8.70 -0.19 7.60
CA ASN A 435 9.45 0.84 6.91
C ASN A 435 8.66 2.14 6.99
N ASP A 436 9.17 3.08 7.76
CA ASP A 436 8.56 4.39 7.97
C ASP A 436 8.92 5.34 6.82
N LEU A 437 7.95 6.16 6.42
CA LEU A 437 8.09 7.14 5.35
C LEU A 437 9.23 8.11 5.62
N GLY A 438 9.42 8.52 6.87
CA GLY A 438 10.33 9.59 7.28
C GLY A 438 11.50 9.13 8.12
N ILE A 439 11.29 8.20 9.07
CA ILE A 439 12.24 7.96 10.16
C ILE A 439 12.99 6.63 10.11
N GLY A 440 12.73 5.77 9.12
CA GLY A 440 13.56 4.58 8.84
C GLY A 440 12.89 3.25 9.18
N PHE A 441 13.68 2.27 9.63
CA PHE A 441 13.23 0.88 9.75
C PHE A 441 13.01 0.48 11.21
N ASP A 442 11.77 0.18 11.58
CA ASP A 442 11.39 -0.21 12.93
C ASP A 442 11.27 -1.72 13.08
N THR A 443 11.59 -2.21 14.29
CA THR A 443 11.23 -3.57 14.72
C THR A 443 10.36 -3.56 15.96
N PHE A 444 9.37 -4.45 15.97
CA PHE A 444 8.41 -4.62 17.05
C PHE A 444 8.32 -6.08 17.49
N ASP A 445 8.12 -6.27 18.80
CA ASP A 445 7.75 -7.53 19.41
C ASP A 445 6.25 -7.53 19.74
N ILE A 446 5.51 -8.50 19.23
CA ILE A 446 4.07 -8.63 19.48
C ILE A 446 3.89 -9.53 20.69
N ASP A 447 3.01 -9.16 21.62
CA ASP A 447 2.77 -9.95 22.83
C ASP A 447 2.37 -11.40 22.51
N ASP A 448 3.04 -12.36 23.16
CA ASP A 448 2.84 -13.81 23.00
C ASP A 448 1.37 -14.28 23.16
N SER A 449 0.52 -13.50 23.84
CA SER A 449 -0.91 -13.81 23.94
C SER A 449 -1.68 -13.63 22.63
N ILE A 450 -1.10 -12.92 21.65
CA ILE A 450 -1.68 -12.62 20.35
C ILE A 450 -1.11 -13.54 19.28
N ASP A 451 0.20 -13.53 19.08
CA ASP A 451 0.86 -14.27 18.00
C ASP A 451 1.33 -15.66 18.46
N GLY A 452 1.72 -15.80 19.73
CA GLY A 452 2.00 -17.05 20.42
C GLY A 452 2.95 -17.98 19.66
N LYS A 453 2.42 -19.13 19.19
CA LYS A 453 3.21 -20.13 18.43
C LYS A 453 3.53 -19.69 16.99
N ALA A 454 3.11 -18.50 16.54
CA ALA A 454 3.45 -17.97 15.21
C ALA A 454 4.97 -17.94 14.98
N GLY A 455 5.76 -17.66 16.03
CA GLY A 455 7.23 -17.73 15.97
C GLY A 455 7.80 -19.11 15.63
N LYS A 456 6.99 -20.19 15.71
CA LYS A 456 7.37 -21.55 15.27
C LYS A 456 7.18 -21.76 13.76
N VAL A 457 6.39 -20.91 13.10
CA VAL A 457 6.25 -20.90 11.64
C VAL A 457 7.41 -20.09 11.08
N LYS A 458 8.44 -20.78 10.62
CA LYS A 458 9.60 -20.14 9.98
C LYS A 458 9.38 -20.05 8.48
N LEU A 459 9.09 -18.83 8.02
CA LEU A 459 8.98 -18.47 6.62
C LEU A 459 10.38 -18.35 6.01
N LYS A 460 10.59 -19.00 4.87
CA LYS A 460 11.85 -18.89 4.11
C LYS A 460 11.98 -17.53 3.42
N SER A 461 10.86 -16.96 3.04
CA SER A 461 10.71 -15.65 2.42
C SER A 461 9.31 -15.13 2.71
N LEU A 462 9.13 -13.82 2.62
CA LEU A 462 7.83 -13.18 2.65
C LEU A 462 7.84 -12.03 1.66
N ASN A 463 6.87 -12.02 0.75
CA ASN A 463 6.48 -10.87 -0.04
C ASN A 463 4.99 -10.72 0.23
N PRO A 464 4.54 -9.70 0.96
CA PRO A 464 3.14 -9.58 1.38
C PRO A 464 2.14 -9.63 0.21
N GLN A 465 2.51 -9.09 -0.96
CA GLN A 465 1.71 -9.06 -2.18
C GLN A 465 1.93 -10.30 -3.08
N MET A 466 2.87 -11.20 -2.74
CA MET A 466 2.94 -12.57 -3.26
C MET A 466 2.70 -13.54 -2.09
N GLN A 467 1.44 -13.65 -1.68
CA GLN A 467 1.08 -14.43 -0.49
C GLN A 467 1.37 -15.92 -0.68
N GLU A 468 2.01 -16.47 0.34
CA GLU A 468 2.27 -17.90 0.47
C GLU A 468 1.45 -18.49 1.60
N LYS A 469 1.04 -19.75 1.42
CA LYS A 469 0.36 -20.49 2.48
C LYS A 469 1.37 -20.98 3.50
N PHE A 470 1.13 -20.67 4.76
CA PHE A 470 1.82 -21.22 5.92
C PHE A 470 1.02 -22.32 6.61
#